data_AF-A0A2W6AY51-F1
#
_entry.id   AF-A0A2W6AY51-F1
#
_cell.length_a   1.000
_cell.length_b   1.000
_cell.length_c   1.000
_cell.angle_alpha   90.00
_cell.angle_beta   90.00
_cell.angle_gamma   90.00
#
_symmetry.space_group_name_H-M   'P 1'
#
loop_
_entity.id
_entity.type
_entity.pdbx_description
1 polymer ?
#
loop_
_entity_poly.entity_id
_entity_poly.type
_entity_poly.pdbx_seq_one_letter_code
_entity_poly.pdbx_strand_id
1 'polypeptide(L)'
;RQAQVVVLKSAKGVSVAESRAAMKPVLDSFPNVELKDQAQYKASVTSKVDQLQALIGVLLALAIVIAVLGILNTLALSVLERTRELGLLRAVGMSRRQTRRMIRWEAVIVAVLGAVLGLVIGVFFGWAVVRAIADTGINTLRVPGGQLVAYVVIAGLLGVGAAVFPARRAARLNVLAAIAYE
;
A
#
# COMPACT_ATOMS: atom_id res chain seq x y z
N ARG A 1 -22.50 19.05 19.40
CA ARG A 1 -23.07 18.38 20.59
C ARG A 1 -22.04 17.36 21.07
N GLN A 2 -21.34 17.63 22.17
CA GLN A 2 -20.36 16.69 22.73
C GLN A 2 -21.11 15.49 23.31
N ALA A 3 -20.83 14.28 22.80
CA ALA A 3 -21.33 13.06 23.43
C ALA A 3 -20.61 12.91 24.78
N GLN A 4 -21.32 13.09 25.89
CA GLN A 4 -20.77 12.83 27.21
C GLN A 4 -20.70 11.33 27.42
N VAL A 5 -19.48 10.80 27.47
CA VAL A 5 -19.23 9.39 27.82
C VAL A 5 -19.01 9.32 29.32
N VAL A 6 -19.88 8.60 30.03
CA VAL A 6 -19.72 8.31 31.46
C VAL A 6 -19.15 6.92 31.60
N VAL A 7 -17.95 6.82 32.16
CA VAL A 7 -17.29 5.54 32.40
C VAL A 7 -17.64 5.04 33.79
N LEU A 8 -18.28 3.88 33.86
CA LEU A 8 -18.64 3.23 35.10
C LEU A 8 -17.71 2.04 35.33
N LYS A 9 -17.17 1.93 36.55
CA LYS A 9 -16.32 0.80 36.96
C LYS A 9 -17.13 -0.12 37.86
N SER A 10 -17.35 -1.37 37.44
CA SER A 10 -18.02 -2.37 38.28
C SER A 10 -17.19 -2.69 39.52
N ALA A 11 -17.87 -2.96 40.64
CA ALA A 11 -17.23 -3.41 41.87
C ALA A 11 -16.51 -4.76 41.65
N LYS A 12 -15.44 -5.02 42.41
CA LYS A 12 -14.66 -6.26 42.29
C LYS A 12 -15.57 -7.48 42.51
N GLY A 13 -15.62 -8.40 41.56
CA GLY A 13 -16.38 -9.66 41.66
C GLY A 13 -17.77 -9.65 41.00
N VAL A 14 -18.25 -8.50 40.48
CA VAL A 14 -19.54 -8.42 39.79
C VAL A 14 -19.36 -8.65 38.29
N SER A 15 -20.17 -9.53 37.70
CA SER A 15 -20.11 -9.80 36.27
C SER A 15 -20.67 -8.65 35.44
N VAL A 16 -20.23 -8.55 34.18
CA VAL A 16 -20.72 -7.53 33.22
C VAL A 16 -22.23 -7.68 32.99
N ALA A 17 -22.74 -8.92 32.98
CA ALA A 17 -24.16 -9.23 32.82
C ALA A 17 -25.00 -8.75 34.01
N GLU A 18 -24.52 -8.96 35.25
CA GLU A 18 -25.19 -8.47 36.48
C GLU A 18 -25.17 -6.94 36.56
N SER A 19 -24.05 -6.31 36.19
CA SER A 19 -23.93 -4.84 36.14
C SER A 19 -24.89 -4.23 35.11
N ARG A 20 -25.04 -4.87 33.95
CA ARG A 20 -25.98 -4.47 32.89
C ARG A 20 -27.44 -4.63 33.33
N ALA A 21 -27.76 -5.72 34.02
CA ALA A 21 -29.10 -5.96 34.57
C ALA A 21 -29.47 -4.92 35.64
N ALA A 22 -28.53 -4.57 36.52
CA ALA A 22 -28.71 -3.53 37.54
C ALA A 22 -28.88 -2.11 36.95
N MET A 23 -28.29 -1.83 35.78
CA MET A 23 -28.42 -0.54 35.10
C MET A 23 -29.72 -0.39 34.29
N LYS A 24 -30.37 -1.48 33.91
CA LYS A 24 -31.57 -1.48 33.07
C LYS A 24 -32.69 -0.55 33.58
N PRO A 25 -33.07 -0.55 34.88
CA PRO A 25 -34.12 0.33 35.41
C PRO A 25 -33.75 1.82 35.36
N VAL A 26 -32.46 2.13 35.47
CA VAL A 26 -31.95 3.51 35.40
C VAL A 26 -31.93 4.01 33.95
N LEU A 27 -31.62 3.12 33.00
CA LEU A 27 -31.62 3.43 31.57
C LEU A 27 -33.03 3.65 30.99
N ASP A 28 -34.05 3.03 31.57
CA ASP A 28 -35.45 3.26 31.18
C ASP A 28 -35.87 4.73 31.38
N SER A 29 -35.24 5.44 32.31
CA SER A 29 -35.44 6.89 32.52
C SER A 29 -34.70 7.77 31.51
N PHE A 30 -33.77 7.19 30.73
CA PHE A 30 -32.94 7.89 29.74
C PHE A 30 -32.88 7.11 28.42
N PRO A 31 -33.95 7.13 27.60
CA PRO A 31 -34.05 6.34 26.36
C PRO A 31 -32.99 6.70 25.29
N ASN A 32 -32.27 7.80 25.47
CA ASN A 32 -31.23 8.28 24.56
C ASN A 32 -29.82 7.79 24.92
N VAL A 33 -29.67 6.99 25.98
CA VAL A 33 -28.37 6.54 26.50
C VAL A 33 -28.11 5.09 26.08
N GLU A 34 -27.06 4.90 25.29
CA GLU A 34 -26.64 3.58 24.83
C GLU A 34 -25.61 2.99 25.82
N LEU A 35 -26.00 1.93 26.53
CA LEU A 35 -25.08 1.20 27.42
C LEU A 35 -24.18 0.27 26.59
N LYS A 36 -22.88 0.55 26.59
CA LYS A 36 -21.86 -0.30 25.97
C LYS A 36 -20.96 -0.92 27.03
N ASP A 37 -20.82 -2.24 26.97
CA ASP A 37 -19.81 -2.92 27.75
C ASP A 37 -18.41 -2.63 27.18
N GLN A 38 -17.35 -2.84 27.96
CA GLN A 38 -15.98 -2.57 27.52
C GLN A 38 -15.63 -3.30 26.21
N ALA A 39 -16.12 -4.54 26.02
CA ALA A 39 -15.93 -5.30 24.80
C ALA A 39 -16.68 -4.69 23.60
N GLN A 40 -17.92 -4.24 23.80
CA GLN A 40 -18.74 -3.60 22.76
C GLN A 40 -18.20 -2.23 22.37
N TYR A 41 -17.72 -1.45 23.35
CA TYR A 41 -17.07 -0.17 23.09
C TYR A 41 -15.79 -0.36 22.29
N LYS A 42 -14.91 -1.29 22.71
CA LYS A 42 -13.69 -1.64 21.94
C LYS A 42 -14.03 -2.08 20.52
N ALA A 43 -14.99 -3.00 20.34
CA ALA A 43 -15.41 -3.47 19.02
C ALA A 43 -15.93 -2.34 18.12
N SER A 44 -16.68 -1.37 18.68
CA SER A 44 -17.19 -0.22 17.91
C SER A 44 -16.11 0.78 17.49
N VAL A 45 -15.02 0.89 18.26
CA VAL A 45 -13.86 1.71 17.89
C VAL A 45 -13.00 0.97 16.87
N THR A 46 -12.74 -0.32 17.11
CA THR A 46 -11.97 -1.16 16.19
C THR A 46 -12.64 -1.29 14.83
N SER A 47 -13.96 -1.47 14.75
CA SER A 47 -14.64 -1.60 13.44
C SER A 47 -14.52 -0.35 12.58
N LYS A 48 -14.52 0.85 13.18
CA LYS A 48 -14.28 2.11 12.45
C LYS A 48 -12.87 2.18 11.90
N VAL A 49 -11.89 1.73 12.69
CA VAL A 49 -10.49 1.65 12.27
C VAL A 49 -10.34 0.62 11.15
N ASP A 50 -10.97 -0.56 11.27
CA ASP A 50 -10.94 -1.61 10.25
C ASP A 50 -11.56 -1.13 8.94
N GLN A 51 -12.67 -0.39 9.01
CA GLN A 51 -13.32 0.18 7.82
C GLN A 51 -12.43 1.23 7.12
N LEU A 52 -11.77 2.11 7.90
CA LEU A 52 -10.79 3.05 7.34
C LEU A 52 -9.58 2.33 6.74
N GLN A 53 -9.08 1.29 7.41
CA GLN A 53 -7.98 0.46 6.90
C GLN A 53 -8.39 -0.24 5.60
N ALA A 54 -9.60 -0.78 5.51
CA ALA A 54 -10.11 -1.40 4.30
C ALA A 54 -10.20 -0.41 3.14
N LEU A 55 -10.72 0.80 3.38
CA LEU A 55 -10.77 1.87 2.38
C LEU A 55 -9.37 2.23 1.87
N ILE A 56 -8.42 2.47 2.78
CA ILE A 56 -7.02 2.75 2.44
C ILE A 56 -6.42 1.57 1.66
N GLY A 57 -6.75 0.33 2.04
CA GLY A 57 -6.32 -0.88 1.35
C GLY A 57 -6.80 -0.94 -0.10
N VAL A 58 -8.05 -0.57 -0.37
CA VAL A 58 -8.60 -0.48 -1.74
C VAL A 58 -7.88 0.60 -2.55
N LEU A 59 -7.67 1.78 -1.96
CA LEU A 59 -6.94 2.87 -2.62
C LEU A 59 -5.48 2.48 -2.92
N LEU A 60 -4.84 1.76 -2.01
CA LEU A 60 -3.49 1.24 -2.18
C LEU A 60 -3.43 0.21 -3.30
N ALA A 61 -4.41 -0.70 -3.39
CA ALA A 61 -4.50 -1.64 -4.50
C ALA A 61 -4.65 -0.91 -5.85
N LEU A 62 -5.50 0.12 -5.92
CA LEU A 62 -5.64 0.95 -7.12
C LEU A 62 -4.34 1.68 -7.49
N ALA A 63 -3.64 2.24 -6.49
CA ALA A 63 -2.35 2.90 -6.70
C ALA A 63 -1.30 1.94 -7.27
N ILE A 64 -1.27 0.68 -6.80
CA ILE A 64 -0.40 -0.36 -7.35
C ILE A 64 -0.71 -0.62 -8.82
N VAL A 65 -1.99 -0.72 -9.19
CA VAL A 65 -2.38 -0.92 -10.59
C VAL A 65 -1.90 0.24 -11.47
N ILE A 66 -2.13 1.48 -11.04
CA ILE A 66 -1.67 2.68 -11.76
C ILE A 66 -0.15 2.70 -11.89
N ALA A 67 0.58 2.36 -10.82
CA ALA A 67 2.05 2.30 -10.83
C ALA A 67 2.57 1.25 -11.83
N VAL A 68 1.96 0.06 -11.86
CA VAL A 68 2.33 -1.02 -12.81
C VAL A 68 2.09 -0.56 -14.25
N LEU A 69 0.96 0.08 -14.54
CA LEU A 69 0.69 0.64 -15.87
C LEU A 69 1.70 1.72 -16.26
N GLY A 70 2.09 2.57 -15.31
CA GLY A 70 3.15 3.57 -15.49
C GLY A 70 4.48 2.92 -15.88
N ILE A 71 4.94 1.91 -15.13
CA ILE A 71 6.18 1.16 -15.41
C ILE A 71 6.11 0.52 -16.80
N LEU A 72 4.99 -0.10 -17.16
CA LEU A 72 4.80 -0.70 -18.47
C LEU A 72 4.94 0.33 -19.59
N ASN A 73 4.31 1.50 -19.43
CA ASN A 73 4.36 2.56 -20.43
C ASN A 73 5.79 3.12 -20.58
N THR A 74 6.47 3.40 -19.47
CA THR A 74 7.86 3.89 -19.49
C THR A 74 8.81 2.91 -20.14
N LEU A 75 8.73 1.62 -19.80
CA LEU A 75 9.60 0.59 -20.40
C LEU A 75 9.28 0.35 -21.87
N ALA A 76 8.00 0.36 -22.24
CA ALA A 76 7.59 0.22 -23.64
C ALA A 76 8.14 1.37 -24.49
N LEU A 77 8.00 2.60 -23.99
CA LEU A 77 8.52 3.80 -24.65
C LEU A 77 10.04 3.77 -24.78
N SER A 78 10.77 3.50 -23.69
CA SER A 78 12.25 3.37 -23.73
C SER A 78 12.72 2.33 -24.74
N VAL A 79 12.03 1.18 -24.83
CA VAL A 79 12.34 0.14 -25.82
C VAL A 79 12.10 0.63 -27.25
N LEU A 80 11.01 1.36 -27.49
CA LEU A 80 10.67 1.90 -28.82
C LEU A 80 11.71 2.91 -29.30
N GLU A 81 12.09 3.85 -28.44
CA GLU A 81 13.12 4.85 -28.73
C GLU A 81 14.48 4.22 -29.04
N ARG A 82 14.84 3.14 -28.34
CA ARG A 82 16.12 2.44 -28.50
C ARG A 82 16.08 1.24 -29.45
N THR A 83 15.04 1.08 -30.25
CA THR A 83 14.90 -0.06 -31.18
C THR A 83 16.08 -0.19 -32.15
N ARG A 84 16.55 0.94 -32.71
CA ARG A 84 17.68 0.98 -33.65
C ARG A 84 18.99 0.56 -32.97
N GLU A 85 19.25 1.05 -31.75
CA GLU A 85 20.42 0.70 -30.95
C GLU A 85 20.43 -0.79 -30.59
N LEU A 86 19.29 -1.31 -30.11
CA LEU A 86 19.11 -2.73 -29.81
C LEU A 86 19.28 -3.61 -31.07
N GLY A 87 18.93 -3.08 -32.24
CA GLY A 87 19.16 -3.68 -33.54
C GLY A 87 20.62 -3.82 -33.90
N LEU A 88 21.36 -2.71 -33.78
CA LEU A 88 22.79 -2.67 -34.04
C LEU A 88 23.54 -3.60 -33.07
N LEU A 89 23.22 -3.56 -31.78
CA LEU A 89 23.81 -4.45 -30.78
C LEU A 89 23.54 -5.93 -31.11
N ARG A 90 22.35 -6.26 -31.61
CA ARG A 90 22.03 -7.62 -32.07
C ARG A 90 22.78 -8.02 -33.34
N ALA A 91 23.04 -7.09 -34.25
CA ALA A 91 23.85 -7.34 -35.45
C ALA A 91 25.33 -7.61 -35.10
N VAL A 92 25.84 -6.98 -34.04
CA VAL A 92 27.20 -7.21 -33.49
C VAL A 92 27.26 -8.45 -32.56
N GLY A 93 26.15 -9.18 -32.39
CA GLY A 93 26.12 -10.47 -31.70
C GLY A 93 25.41 -10.51 -30.34
N MET A 94 24.74 -9.44 -29.91
CA MET A 94 23.97 -9.44 -28.66
C MET A 94 22.83 -10.48 -28.72
N SER A 95 22.84 -11.42 -27.78
CA SER A 95 21.81 -12.45 -27.67
C SER A 95 20.49 -11.89 -27.15
N ARG A 96 19.36 -12.53 -27.52
CA ARG A 96 18.02 -12.19 -26.98
C ARG A 96 17.95 -12.26 -25.45
N ARG A 97 18.79 -13.11 -24.83
CA ARG A 97 18.88 -13.24 -23.36
C ARG A 97 19.53 -12.02 -22.72
N GLN A 98 20.59 -11.46 -23.35
CA GLN A 98 21.23 -10.23 -22.89
C GLN A 98 20.28 -9.04 -22.98
N THR A 99 19.54 -8.89 -24.08
CA THR A 99 18.52 -7.82 -24.22
C THR A 99 17.46 -7.91 -23.11
N ARG A 100 16.94 -9.11 -22.83
CA ARG A 100 15.98 -9.31 -21.73
C ARG A 100 16.57 -9.02 -20.35
N ARG A 101 17.86 -9.29 -20.14
CA ARG A 101 18.53 -9.03 -18.85
C ARG A 101 18.75 -7.54 -18.65
N MET A 102 19.13 -6.82 -19.71
CA MET A 102 19.28 -5.37 -19.69
C MET A 102 17.97 -4.66 -19.30
N ILE A 103 16.87 -4.98 -19.99
CA ILE A 103 15.56 -4.36 -19.71
C ILE A 103 15.07 -4.70 -18.29
N ARG A 104 15.35 -5.92 -17.81
CA ARG A 104 15.03 -6.29 -16.42
C ARG A 104 15.84 -5.48 -15.41
N TRP A 105 17.12 -5.21 -15.68
CA TRP A 105 17.94 -4.36 -14.82
C TRP A 105 17.45 -2.91 -14.79
N GLU A 106 17.06 -2.37 -15.94
CA GLU A 106 16.46 -1.03 -16.02
C GLU A 106 15.19 -0.94 -15.16
N ALA A 107 14.33 -1.95 -15.25
CA ALA A 107 13.15 -2.05 -14.40
C ALA A 107 13.47 -2.21 -12.90
N VAL A 108 14.48 -3.01 -12.54
CA VAL A 108 14.93 -3.16 -11.15
C VAL A 108 15.39 -1.81 -10.60
N ILE A 109 16.19 -1.06 -11.35
CA ILE A 109 16.68 0.25 -10.93
C ILE A 109 15.51 1.22 -10.70
N VAL A 110 14.57 1.30 -11.63
CA VAL A 110 13.37 2.14 -11.49
C VAL A 110 12.54 1.71 -10.28
N ALA A 111 12.34 0.41 -10.06
CA ALA A 111 11.59 -0.10 -8.92
C ALA A 111 12.29 0.20 -7.58
N VAL A 112 13.62 0.05 -7.51
CA VAL A 112 14.41 0.37 -6.31
C VAL A 112 14.35 1.86 -6.00
N LEU A 113 14.55 2.72 -7.00
CA LEU A 113 14.44 4.18 -6.81
C LEU A 113 13.04 4.58 -6.35
N GLY A 114 12.00 4.03 -6.98
CA GLY A 114 10.62 4.24 -6.58
C GLY A 114 10.33 3.78 -5.16
N ALA A 115 10.87 2.61 -4.75
CA ALA A 115 10.70 2.08 -3.40
C ALA A 115 11.42 2.94 -2.34
N VAL A 116 12.65 3.39 -2.62
CA VAL A 116 13.41 4.26 -1.71
C VAL A 116 12.69 5.60 -1.54
N LEU A 117 12.31 6.25 -2.64
CA LEU A 117 11.59 7.53 -2.60
C LEU A 117 10.22 7.38 -1.92
N GLY A 118 9.47 6.34 -2.27
CA GLY A 118 8.18 6.05 -1.66
C GLY A 118 8.27 5.79 -0.16
N LEU A 119 9.32 5.10 0.30
CA LEU A 119 9.53 4.84 1.73
C LEU A 119 9.91 6.11 2.48
N VAL A 120 10.81 6.93 1.93
CA VAL A 120 11.18 8.22 2.53
C VAL A 120 9.96 9.13 2.65
N ILE A 121 9.22 9.31 1.55
CA ILE A 121 8.03 10.15 1.50
C ILE A 121 6.93 9.59 2.43
N GLY A 122 6.65 8.30 2.35
CA GLY A 122 5.61 7.64 3.16
C GLY A 122 5.89 7.70 4.65
N VAL A 123 7.13 7.49 5.08
CA VAL A 123 7.54 7.63 6.49
C VAL A 123 7.44 9.09 6.94
N PHE A 124 7.90 10.04 6.11
CA PHE A 124 7.81 11.46 6.42
C PHE A 124 6.36 11.92 6.61
N PHE A 125 5.46 11.58 5.68
CA PHE A 125 4.04 11.91 5.80
C PHE A 125 3.37 11.19 6.97
N GLY A 126 3.71 9.92 7.21
CA GLY A 126 3.20 9.17 8.37
C GLY A 126 3.59 9.84 9.69
N TRP A 127 4.84 10.27 9.81
CA TRP A 127 5.30 11.05 10.96
C TRP A 127 4.58 12.40 11.08
N ALA A 128 4.43 13.14 9.98
CA ALA A 128 3.77 14.44 9.95
C ALA A 128 2.30 14.35 10.38
N VAL A 129 1.57 13.33 9.92
CA VAL A 129 0.17 13.10 10.30
C VAL A 129 0.05 12.80 11.79
N VAL A 130 0.89 11.90 12.33
CA VAL A 130 0.88 11.61 13.78
C VAL A 130 1.20 12.86 14.59
N ARG A 131 2.15 13.69 14.12
CA ARG A 131 2.46 14.95 14.78
C ARG A 131 1.31 15.95 14.74
N ALA A 132 0.57 16.00 13.63
CA ALA A 132 -0.57 16.91 13.46
C ALA A 132 -1.79 16.54 14.34
N ILE A 133 -1.96 15.26 14.68
CA ILE A 133 -3.05 14.78 15.52
C ILE A 133 -2.62 14.51 16.98
N ALA A 134 -1.41 14.90 17.36
CA ALA A 134 -0.86 14.69 18.69
C ALA A 134 -1.78 15.24 19.80
N ASP A 135 -2.40 16.39 19.55
CA ASP A 135 -3.31 17.06 20.49
C ASP A 135 -4.63 16.30 20.72
N THR A 136 -4.94 15.29 19.88
CA THR A 136 -6.12 14.42 20.05
C THR A 136 -5.84 13.16 20.88
N GLY A 137 -4.65 13.04 21.46
CA GLY A 137 -4.25 11.93 22.34
C GLY A 137 -3.55 10.75 21.63
N ILE A 138 -3.30 10.86 20.33
CA ILE A 138 -2.53 9.88 19.55
C ILE A 138 -1.07 10.34 19.47
N ASN A 139 -0.28 9.99 20.47
CA ASN A 139 1.13 10.43 20.59
C ASN A 139 2.16 9.34 20.33
N THR A 140 1.72 8.10 20.07
CA THR A 140 2.64 6.96 19.90
C THR A 140 2.78 6.61 18.42
N LEU A 141 3.92 6.97 17.84
CA LEU A 141 4.29 6.51 16.51
C LEU A 141 4.94 5.13 16.63
N ARG A 142 4.21 4.09 16.22
CA ARG A 142 4.78 2.74 16.08
C ARG A 142 5.04 2.48 14.61
N VAL A 143 6.31 2.46 14.21
CA VAL A 143 6.72 2.13 12.85
C VAL A 143 6.93 0.61 12.75
N PRO A 144 6.08 -0.15 12.04
CA PRO A 144 6.24 -1.59 11.92
C PRO A 144 7.29 -1.90 10.84
N GLY A 145 8.57 -1.90 11.24
CA GLY A 145 9.69 -2.16 10.31
C GLY A 145 9.53 -3.43 9.48
N GLY A 146 9.03 -4.52 10.09
CA GLY A 146 8.77 -5.77 9.37
C GLY A 146 7.72 -5.65 8.26
N GLN A 147 6.65 -4.88 8.48
CA GLN A 147 5.63 -4.63 7.45
C GLN A 147 6.17 -3.73 6.34
N LEU A 148 6.97 -2.71 6.67
CA LEU A 148 7.62 -1.86 5.66
C LEU A 148 8.53 -2.68 4.74
N VAL A 149 9.35 -3.58 5.31
CA VAL A 149 10.19 -4.48 4.52
C VAL A 149 9.34 -5.37 3.61
N ALA A 150 8.26 -5.96 4.15
CA ALA A 150 7.35 -6.78 3.34
C ALA A 150 6.75 -6.00 2.16
N TYR A 151 6.29 -4.75 2.38
CA TYR A 151 5.77 -3.90 1.30
C TYR A 151 6.82 -3.57 0.24
N VAL A 152 8.05 -3.26 0.65
CA VAL A 152 9.15 -2.99 -0.30
C VAL A 152 9.45 -4.24 -1.14
N VAL A 153 9.51 -5.42 -0.52
CA VAL A 153 9.73 -6.68 -1.22
C VAL A 153 8.61 -6.95 -2.21
N ILE A 154 7.34 -6.82 -1.79
CA ILE A 154 6.18 -7.03 -2.65
C ILE A 154 6.18 -6.03 -3.82
N ALA A 155 6.43 -4.75 -3.56
CA ALA A 155 6.52 -3.72 -4.60
C ALA A 155 7.65 -4.01 -5.60
N GLY A 156 8.81 -4.46 -5.12
CA GLY A 156 9.93 -4.88 -5.96
C GLY A 156 9.57 -6.08 -6.85
N LEU A 157 8.92 -7.10 -6.29
CA LEU A 157 8.45 -8.26 -7.04
C LEU A 157 7.43 -7.86 -8.11
N LEU A 158 6.49 -6.97 -7.78
CA LEU A 158 5.50 -6.45 -8.73
C LEU A 158 6.16 -5.63 -9.84
N GLY A 159 7.13 -4.77 -9.52
CA GLY A 159 7.87 -3.98 -10.51
C GLY A 159 8.68 -4.86 -11.48
N VAL A 160 9.38 -5.86 -10.96
CA VAL A 160 10.11 -6.84 -11.79
C VAL A 160 9.14 -7.67 -12.62
N GLY A 161 8.01 -8.08 -12.04
CA GLY A 161 6.95 -8.81 -12.72
C GLY A 161 6.35 -8.04 -13.90
N ALA A 162 6.08 -6.74 -13.70
CA ALA A 162 5.56 -5.85 -14.74
C ALA A 162 6.51 -5.78 -15.94
N ALA A 163 7.83 -5.73 -15.69
CA ALA A 163 8.84 -5.62 -16.74
C ALA A 163 9.00 -6.88 -17.62
N VAL A 164 8.44 -8.02 -17.20
CA VAL A 164 8.54 -9.27 -17.96
C VAL A 164 7.86 -9.16 -19.33
N PHE A 165 6.71 -8.48 -19.40
CA PHE A 165 5.98 -8.29 -20.65
C PHE A 165 6.77 -7.44 -21.69
N PRO A 166 7.20 -6.20 -21.38
CA PRO A 166 7.97 -5.39 -22.33
C PRO A 166 9.32 -6.04 -22.67
N ALA A 167 10.01 -6.68 -21.72
CA ALA A 167 11.26 -7.38 -22.00
C ALA A 167 11.08 -8.54 -23.01
N ARG A 168 9.96 -9.27 -22.93
CA ARG A 168 9.62 -10.32 -23.91
C ARG A 168 9.30 -9.72 -25.28
N ARG A 169 8.55 -8.62 -25.31
CA ARG A 169 8.18 -7.91 -26.55
C ARG A 169 9.42 -7.38 -27.26
N ALA A 170 10.31 -6.68 -26.56
CA ALA A 170 11.57 -6.16 -27.09
C ALA A 170 12.45 -7.26 -27.71
N ALA A 171 12.58 -8.40 -27.02
CA ALA A 171 13.40 -9.51 -27.49
C ALA A 171 12.81 -10.24 -28.73
N ARG A 172 11.52 -10.07 -29.01
CA ARG A 172 10.82 -10.64 -30.16
C ARG A 172 10.71 -9.68 -31.34
N LEU A 173 11.05 -8.40 -31.17
CA LEU A 173 11.09 -7.47 -32.29
C LEU A 173 12.10 -7.98 -33.33
N ASN A 174 11.61 -8.19 -34.55
CA ASN A 174 12.42 -8.56 -35.70
C ASN A 174 13.12 -7.29 -36.19
N VAL A 175 14.26 -7.00 -35.59
CA VAL A 175 14.99 -5.77 -35.90
C VAL A 175 15.47 -5.73 -37.36
N LEU A 176 15.65 -6.89 -38.00
CA LEU A 176 15.98 -6.97 -39.43
C LEU A 176 14.87 -6.44 -40.34
N ALA A 177 13.59 -6.51 -39.94
CA ALA A 177 12.48 -5.94 -40.71
C ALA A 177 12.39 -4.41 -40.58
N ALA A 178 12.97 -3.83 -39.51
CA ALA A 178 12.97 -2.40 -39.28
C ALA A 178 14.09 -1.67 -40.05
N ILE A 179 15.11 -2.40 -40.52
CA ILE A 179 16.22 -1.85 -41.33
C ILE A 179 15.94 -2.03 -42.83
N ALA A 180 15.08 -2.99 -43.20
CA ALA A 180 14.76 -3.31 -44.59
C ALA A 180 13.56 -2.53 -45.17
N TYR A 181 12.96 -1.61 -44.41
CA TYR A 181 11.79 -0.82 -44.84
C TYR A 181 12.14 0.63 -45.25
N GLU A 182 13.43 0.96 -45.33
CA GLU A 182 13.98 2.09 -46.10
C GLU A 182 14.99 1.55 -47.11
#